data_AF-A0A1V4I3S3-F1
#
_entry.id   AF-A0A1V4I3S3-F1
#
_cell.length_a   1.000
_cell.length_b   1.000
_cell.length_c   1.000
_cell.angle_alpha   90.00
_cell.angle_beta   90.00
_cell.angle_gamma   90.00
#
_symmetry.space_group_name_H-M   'P 1'
#
loop_
_entity.id
_entity.type
_entity.pdbx_description
1 polymer ?
#
loop_
_entity_poly.entity_id
_entity_poly.type
_entity_poly.pdbx_seq_one_letter_code
_entity_poly.pdbx_strand_id
1 'polypeptide(L)'
;MNDITQIKLLIVFGATLLSIYTIVLLLIGPLNFLGRFIFRILVGGLSLFILNQGLTILGVDLNLGVNLATSFIAGHLGVIGVCAMVLIRYLLIV
;
A
#
# COMPACT_ATOMS: atom_id res chain seq x y z
N MET A 1 -25.45 -30.03 39.12
CA MET A 1 -24.43 -29.13 38.54
C MET A 1 -24.86 -27.73 38.93
N ASN A 2 -24.08 -26.99 39.73
CA ASN A 2 -24.56 -25.73 40.32
C ASN A 2 -24.74 -24.66 39.23
N ASP A 3 -25.84 -23.92 39.26
CA ASP A 3 -26.12 -22.83 38.30
C ASP A 3 -24.98 -21.79 38.29
N ILE A 4 -24.37 -21.56 39.45
CA ILE A 4 -23.22 -20.67 39.64
C ILE A 4 -21.99 -21.12 38.82
N THR A 5 -21.76 -22.43 38.70
CA THR A 5 -20.65 -22.96 37.88
C THR A 5 -20.89 -22.77 36.39
N GLN A 6 -22.14 -22.87 35.92
CA GLN A 6 -22.45 -22.62 34.50
C GLN A 6 -22.29 -21.15 34.12
N ILE A 7 -22.72 -20.23 34.99
CA ILE A 7 -22.56 -18.78 34.77
C ILE A 7 -21.08 -18.41 34.67
N LYS A 8 -20.23 -18.94 35.56
CA LYS A 8 -18.78 -18.70 35.50
C LYS A 8 -18.16 -19.20 34.19
N LEU A 9 -18.60 -20.37 33.71
CA LEU A 9 -18.10 -20.98 32.48
C LEU A 9 -18.47 -20.14 31.25
N LEU A 10 -19.72 -19.63 31.21
CA LEU A 10 -20.18 -18.72 30.16
C LEU A 10 -19.34 -17.43 30.10
N ILE A 11 -19.06 -16.82 31.25
CA ILE A 11 -18.28 -15.58 31.33
C ILE A 11 -16.85 -15.80 30.85
N VAL A 12 -16.18 -16.87 31.30
CA VAL A 12 -14.82 -17.20 30.88
C VAL A 12 -14.75 -17.49 29.38
N PHE A 13 -15.72 -18.23 28.86
CA PHE A 13 -15.77 -18.53 27.43
C PHE A 13 -16.01 -17.28 26.59
N GLY A 14 -16.96 -16.42 27.00
CA GLY A 14 -17.23 -15.14 26.35
C GLY A 14 -16.03 -14.20 26.37
N ALA A 15 -15.34 -14.08 27.51
CA ALA A 15 -14.13 -13.27 27.65
C ALA A 15 -12.99 -13.78 26.74
N THR A 16 -12.84 -15.10 26.63
CA THR A 16 -11.82 -15.73 25.77
C THR A 16 -12.11 -15.49 24.28
N LEU A 17 -13.38 -15.58 23.89
CA LEU A 17 -13.78 -15.33 22.50
C LEU A 17 -13.57 -13.86 22.11
N LEU A 18 -13.92 -12.95 23.02
CA LEU A 18 -13.73 -11.51 22.82
C LEU A 18 -12.24 -11.14 22.71
N SER A 19 -11.38 -11.74 23.55
CA SER A 19 -9.94 -11.47 23.52
C SER A 19 -9.31 -11.94 22.21
N ILE A 20 -9.64 -13.15 21.74
CA ILE A 20 -9.19 -13.68 20.45
C ILE A 20 -9.62 -12.75 19.31
N TYR A 21 -10.90 -12.36 19.28
CA TYR A 21 -11.43 -11.46 18.25
C TYR A 21 -10.67 -10.13 18.21
N THR A 22 -10.41 -9.56 19.39
CA THR A 22 -9.70 -8.27 19.52
C THR A 22 -8.26 -8.37 19.02
N ILE A 23 -7.55 -9.45 19.32
CA ILE A 23 -6.17 -9.68 18.85
C ILE A 23 -6.14 -9.82 17.32
N VAL A 24 -7.07 -10.58 16.75
CA VAL A 24 -7.17 -10.76 15.30
C VAL A 24 -7.46 -9.42 14.60
N LEU A 25 -8.39 -8.63 15.13
CA LEU A 25 -8.74 -7.33 14.56
C LEU A 25 -7.55 -6.35 14.63
N LEU A 26 -6.84 -6.36 15.76
CA LEU A 26 -5.63 -5.55 15.96
C LEU A 26 -4.52 -5.92 14.96
N LEU A 27 -4.42 -7.18 14.55
CA LEU A 27 -3.41 -7.64 13.59
C LEU A 27 -3.80 -7.32 12.13
N ILE A 28 -5.09 -7.43 11.79
CA ILE A 28 -5.58 -7.19 10.42
C ILE A 28 -5.44 -5.72 10.02
N GLY A 29 -5.69 -4.77 10.94
CA GLY A 29 -5.56 -3.33 10.68
C GLY A 29 -4.19 -2.91 10.08
N PRO A 30 -3.07 -3.13 10.78
CA PRO A 30 -1.74 -2.76 10.30
C PRO A 30 -1.32 -3.58 9.07
N LEU A 31 -1.76 -4.84 8.95
CA LEU A 31 -1.48 -5.66 7.77
C LEU A 31 -2.15 -5.07 6.52
N ASN A 32 -3.39 -4.61 6.63
CA ASN A 32 -4.10 -3.92 5.55
C ASN A 32 -3.43 -2.59 5.18
N PHE A 33 -2.92 -1.85 6.16
CA PHE A 33 -2.16 -0.63 5.91
C PHE A 33 -0.88 -0.92 5.12
N LEU A 34 -0.12 -1.93 5.54
CA LEU A 34 1.11 -2.34 4.87
C LEU A 34 0.85 -2.82 3.44
N GLY A 35 -0.19 -3.63 3.24
CA GLY A 35 -0.61 -4.10 1.92
C GLY A 35 -0.96 -2.94 0.98
N ARG A 36 -1.71 -1.94 1.46
CA ARG A 36 -2.04 -0.73 0.67
C ARG A 36 -0.80 0.08 0.32
N PHE A 37 0.16 0.17 1.24
CA PHE A 37 1.41 0.91 1.03
C PHE A 37 2.26 0.25 -0.06
N ILE A 38 2.47 -1.07 0.04
CA ILE A 38 3.22 -1.87 -0.94
C ILE A 38 2.53 -1.80 -2.31
N PHE A 39 1.20 -1.95 -2.35
CA PHE A 39 0.44 -1.90 -3.60
C PHE A 39 0.60 -0.56 -4.31
N ARG A 40 0.57 0.56 -3.58
CA ARG A 40 0.80 1.89 -4.17
C ARG A 40 2.18 2.03 -4.79
N ILE A 41 3.23 1.56 -4.10
CA ILE A 41 4.59 1.57 -4.64
C ILE A 41 4.68 0.72 -5.90
N LEU A 42 4.11 -0.49 -5.89
CA LEU A 42 4.08 -1.37 -7.06
C LEU A 42 3.39 -0.71 -8.25
N VAL A 43 2.20 -0.14 -8.04
CA VAL A 43 1.43 0.53 -9.11
C VAL A 43 2.19 1.75 -9.65
N GLY A 44 2.81 2.56 -8.78
CA GLY A 44 3.60 3.71 -9.20
C GLY A 44 4.90 3.34 -9.92
N GLY A 45 5.57 2.27 -9.48
CA GLY A 45 6.75 1.76 -10.17
C GLY A 45 6.40 1.17 -11.54
N LEU A 46 5.29 0.43 -11.61
CA LEU A 46 4.79 -0.14 -12.86
C LEU A 46 4.38 0.96 -13.84
N SER A 47 3.72 2.03 -13.38
CA SER A 47 3.34 3.15 -14.24
C SER A 47 4.55 3.89 -14.80
N LEU A 48 5.56 4.17 -13.97
CA LEU A 48 6.83 4.76 -14.41
C LEU A 48 7.59 3.85 -15.38
N PHE A 49 7.57 2.55 -15.15
CA PHE A 49 8.19 1.57 -16.05
C PHE A 49 7.50 1.55 -17.41
N ILE A 50 6.16 1.44 -17.44
CA ILE A 50 5.38 1.47 -18.68
C ILE A 50 5.62 2.79 -19.41
N LEU A 51 5.67 3.91 -18.69
CA LEU A 51 5.92 5.21 -19.28
C LEU A 51 7.32 5.30 -19.92
N ASN A 52 8.37 4.90 -19.20
CA ASN A 52 9.72 4.88 -19.76
C ASN A 52 9.79 4.01 -21.01
N GLN A 53 9.24 2.80 -20.97
CA GLN A 53 9.23 1.91 -22.13
C GLN A 53 8.44 2.50 -23.30
N GLY A 54 7.27 3.09 -23.05
CA GLY A 54 6.44 3.73 -24.08
C GLY A 54 7.13 4.94 -24.72
N LEU A 55 7.83 5.74 -23.91
CA LEU A 55 8.57 6.92 -24.38
C LEU A 55 9.82 6.52 -25.18
N THR A 56 10.55 5.48 -24.78
CA THR A 56 11.67 4.93 -25.56
C THR A 56 11.21 4.42 -26.93
N ILE A 57 10.01 3.80 -27.02
CA ILE A 57 9.42 3.40 -28.32
C ILE A 57 9.13 4.62 -29.20
N LEU A 58 8.77 5.75 -28.60
CA LEU A 58 8.52 7.03 -29.30
C LEU A 58 9.81 7.82 -29.58
N GLY A 59 10.98 7.28 -29.24
CA GLY A 59 12.29 7.92 -29.46
C GLY A 59 12.65 9.01 -28.44
N VAL A 60 11.95 9.07 -27.29
CA VAL A 60 12.19 10.03 -26.22
C VAL A 60 12.75 9.31 -24.98
N ASP A 61 14.04 9.43 -24.72
CA ASP A 61 14.67 8.83 -23.54
C ASP A 61 14.66 9.78 -22.33
N LEU A 62 13.51 9.86 -21.65
CA LEU A 62 13.38 10.63 -20.40
C LEU A 62 14.05 9.97 -19.18
N ASN A 63 14.45 8.69 -19.30
CA ASN A 63 15.17 7.89 -18.31
C ASN A 63 14.76 8.23 -16.86
N LEU A 64 13.45 8.16 -16.58
CA LEU A 64 12.91 8.45 -15.25
C LEU A 64 13.38 7.34 -14.31
N GLY A 65 14.14 7.70 -13.27
CA GLY A 65 14.66 6.69 -12.35
C GLY A 65 13.52 5.92 -11.70
N VAL A 66 13.42 4.61 -11.96
CA VAL A 66 12.42 3.74 -11.31
C VAL A 66 13.04 3.25 -9.99
N ASN A 67 12.83 4.01 -8.92
CA ASN A 67 13.28 3.65 -7.57
C ASN A 67 12.11 3.69 -6.58
N LEU A 68 12.34 3.29 -5.33
CA LEU A 68 11.29 3.25 -4.31
C LEU A 68 10.65 4.63 -4.05
N ALA A 69 11.43 5.70 -4.05
CA ALA A 69 10.94 7.05 -3.81
C ALA A 69 10.08 7.56 -4.98
N THR A 70 10.54 7.38 -6.23
CA THR A 70 9.80 7.82 -7.40
C THR A 70 8.53 6.99 -7.61
N SER A 71 8.63 5.68 -7.39
CA SER A 71 7.48 4.76 -7.42
C SER A 71 6.46 5.11 -6.34
N PHE A 72 6.91 5.50 -5.15
CA PHE A 72 6.01 5.95 -4.08
C PHE A 72 5.27 7.24 -4.47
N ILE A 73 5.99 8.26 -4.97
CA ILE A 73 5.38 9.54 -5.37
C ILE A 73 4.43 9.34 -6.55
N ALA A 74 4.83 8.57 -7.57
CA ALA A 74 3.98 8.23 -8.72
C ALA A 74 2.75 7.42 -8.31
N GLY A 75 2.89 6.47 -7.38
CA GLY A 75 1.80 5.66 -6.87
C GLY A 75 0.87 6.42 -5.92
N HIS A 76 1.37 7.42 -5.22
CA HIS A 76 0.60 8.22 -4.27
C HIS A 76 -0.17 9.35 -4.96
N LEU A 77 0.46 10.09 -5.87
CA LEU A 77 -0.15 11.18 -6.63
C LEU A 77 -0.86 10.68 -7.90
N GLY A 78 -0.62 9.44 -8.32
CA GLY A 78 -1.19 8.86 -9.53
C GLY A 78 -0.72 9.58 -10.80
N VAL A 79 -1.64 9.78 -11.74
CA VAL A 79 -1.36 10.40 -13.05
C VAL A 79 -0.73 11.79 -12.90
N ILE A 80 -1.21 12.59 -11.95
CA ILE A 80 -0.69 13.95 -11.71
C ILE A 80 0.79 13.89 -11.29
N GLY A 81 1.15 12.93 -10.43
CA GLY A 81 2.53 12.74 -9.99
C GLY A 81 3.44 12.30 -11.13
N VAL A 82 2.95 11.39 -11.97
CA VAL A 82 3.68 10.93 -13.16
C VAL A 82 3.91 12.08 -14.13
N CYS A 83 2.88 12.88 -14.46
CA CYS A 83 3.02 14.07 -15.31
C CYS A 83 3.99 15.10 -14.73
N ALA A 84 3.93 15.35 -13.42
CA ALA A 84 4.84 16.27 -12.75
C ALA A 84 6.30 15.79 -12.85
N MET A 85 6.56 14.49 -12.68
CA MET A 85 7.91 13.94 -12.84
C MET A 85 8.46 14.09 -14.26
N VAL A 86 7.62 13.82 -15.26
CA VAL A 86 7.98 14.02 -16.68
C VAL A 86 8.31 15.48 -16.93
N LEU A 87 7.47 16.40 -16.46
CA LEU A 87 7.64 17.84 -16.64
C LEU A 87 8.93 18.34 -15.98
N ILE A 88 9.18 17.95 -14.72
CA ILE A 88 10.39 18.33 -13.99
C ILE A 88 11.63 17.79 -14.71
N ARG A 89 11.59 16.53 -15.18
CA ARG A 89 12.73 15.94 -15.87
C ARG A 89 12.99 16.60 -17.22
N TYR A 90 11.93 16.94 -17.94
CA TYR A 90 12.02 17.69 -19.20
C TYR A 90 12.62 19.09 -18.95
N LEU A 91 12.16 19.80 -17.92
CA LEU A 91 12.61 21.15 -17.58
C LEU A 91 14.03 21.21 -17.01
N LEU A 92 14.52 20.12 -16.41
CA LEU A 92 15.91 20.01 -15.93
C LEU A 92 16.90 19.58 -17.02
N ILE A 93 16.42 18.98 -18.11
CA ILE A 93 17.26 18.54 -19.24
C ILE A 93 17.39 19.63 -20.31
N VAL A 94 16.34 20.46 -20.48
CA VAL A 94 16.37 21.71 -21.28
C VAL A 94 17.22 22.76 -20.58
#